data_AF-A0A440H3L4-F1
#
_entry.id   AF-A0A440H3L4-F1
#
_cell.length_a   1.000
_cell.length_b   1.000
_cell.length_c   1.000
_cell.angle_alpha   90.00
_cell.angle_beta   90.00
_cell.angle_gamma   90.00
#
_symmetry.space_group_name_H-M   'P 1'
#
loop_
_entity.id
_entity.type
_entity.pdbx_description
1 polymer ?
#
loop_
_entity_poly.entity_id
_entity_poly.type
_entity_poly.pdbx_seq_one_letter_code
_entity_poly.pdbx_strand_id
1 'polypeptide(L)'
;MASESNEVIQRLFQRFFRDELPGLSPADRAAFESEFEGRYGELLDRSSSATTTSFADLVGFGDGPLKPFDALQMPLLRNDFDESIIPPQLQASAELYYIYQMDRMKLFQVVDVLRRLFQNGQIRIQRGPGARGLYILEKWRPIRYKRRDRLIAYRRVFNYGRAPVPSGAIVNRSFHFMLVAFMNAMSQYFQDLTIGQVIRGSSSINDRPFAALATVQRVGTDLRYHLDRSSYGNILALTRETGQYVQQIFELFDAPDIKKSFDANTKWDVIEAVANRHLGGAAEMSQRAKMADAGRRTLQYIAENDFRTTITPAEFDADAKKMGSQADAWLAAYRLTREGRRFPGLDGDRVHWSYGLNRNTASRIAA
;
A
#
# COMPACT_ATOMS: atom_id res chain seq x y z
N MET A 1 10.01 -56.05 -5.42
CA MET A 1 9.85 -54.61 -5.72
C MET A 1 8.63 -54.33 -6.59
N ALA A 2 8.43 -54.95 -7.77
CA ALA A 2 7.24 -54.70 -8.61
C ALA A 2 5.89 -55.09 -7.97
N SER A 3 5.86 -56.18 -7.19
CA SER A 3 4.64 -56.64 -6.48
C SER A 3 4.22 -55.71 -5.34
N GLU A 4 5.17 -55.21 -4.56
CA GLU A 4 4.91 -54.25 -3.46
C GLU A 4 4.44 -52.89 -4.01
N SER A 5 4.97 -52.45 -5.16
CA SER A 5 4.48 -51.25 -5.86
C SER A 5 3.02 -51.38 -6.29
N ASN A 6 2.63 -52.56 -6.80
CA ASN A 6 1.24 -52.83 -7.20
C ASN A 6 0.26 -52.76 -6.01
N GLU A 7 0.63 -53.26 -4.83
CA GLU A 7 -0.23 -53.19 -3.65
C GLU A 7 -0.40 -51.76 -3.12
N VAL A 8 0.66 -50.94 -3.13
CA VAL A 8 0.59 -49.54 -2.68
C VAL A 8 -0.31 -48.72 -3.62
N ILE A 9 -0.19 -48.97 -4.92
CA ILE A 9 -1.02 -48.36 -5.96
C ILE A 9 -2.49 -48.75 -5.77
N GLN A 10 -2.79 -50.03 -5.53
CA GLN A 10 -4.15 -50.49 -5.24
C GLN A 10 -4.76 -49.81 -4.01
N ARG A 11 -3.99 -49.65 -2.92
CA ARG A 11 -4.47 -48.98 -1.70
C ARG A 11 -4.72 -47.48 -1.90
N LEU A 12 -3.90 -46.80 -2.70
CA LEU A 12 -4.08 -45.39 -3.06
C LEU A 12 -5.36 -45.18 -3.87
N PHE A 13 -5.62 -46.04 -4.85
CA PHE A 13 -6.84 -45.96 -5.67
C PHE A 13 -8.10 -46.32 -4.89
N GLN A 14 -8.06 -47.33 -4.02
CA GLN A 14 -9.17 -47.63 -3.11
C GLN A 14 -9.48 -46.49 -2.14
N ARG A 15 -8.48 -45.68 -1.80
CA ARG A 15 -8.67 -44.47 -0.99
C ARG A 15 -9.31 -43.35 -1.81
N PHE A 16 -8.82 -43.11 -3.04
CA PHE A 16 -9.42 -42.14 -3.97
C PHE A 16 -10.92 -42.43 -4.22
N PHE A 17 -11.27 -43.68 -4.52
CA PHE A 17 -12.67 -44.08 -4.74
C PHE A 17 -13.57 -43.93 -3.52
N ARG A 18 -13.02 -44.04 -2.31
CA ARG A 18 -13.76 -43.83 -1.07
C ARG A 18 -13.98 -42.35 -0.77
N ASP A 19 -12.99 -41.52 -1.08
CA ASP A 19 -12.96 -40.12 -0.68
C ASP A 19 -13.66 -39.20 -1.70
N GLU A 20 -13.62 -39.50 -3.01
CA GLU A 20 -14.09 -38.60 -4.09
C GLU A 20 -15.44 -39.00 -4.73
N LEU A 21 -15.82 -40.29 -4.71
CA LEU A 21 -17.09 -40.76 -5.28
C LEU A 21 -18.39 -40.51 -4.48
N PRO A 22 -18.40 -40.10 -3.18
CA PRO A 22 -19.66 -39.86 -2.46
C PRO A 22 -20.54 -38.73 -3.03
N GLY A 23 -19.99 -37.85 -3.88
CA GLY A 23 -20.71 -36.72 -4.48
C GLY A 23 -21.40 -36.99 -5.82
N LEU A 24 -21.25 -38.19 -6.40
CA LEU A 24 -21.75 -38.55 -7.72
C LEU A 24 -23.03 -39.38 -7.67
N SER A 25 -23.84 -39.30 -8.71
CA SER A 25 -25.04 -40.14 -8.82
C SER A 25 -24.65 -41.62 -8.97
N PRO A 26 -25.48 -42.58 -8.51
CA PRO A 26 -25.14 -44.01 -8.58
C PRO A 26 -24.89 -44.51 -10.02
N ALA A 27 -25.54 -43.91 -11.02
CA ALA A 27 -25.36 -44.25 -12.42
C ALA A 27 -24.02 -43.74 -12.96
N ASP A 28 -23.65 -42.50 -12.63
CA ASP A 28 -22.37 -41.92 -13.03
C ASP A 28 -21.21 -42.65 -12.35
N ARG A 29 -21.39 -43.03 -11.07
CA ARG A 29 -20.41 -43.82 -10.33
C ARG A 29 -20.14 -45.17 -11.00
N ALA A 30 -21.19 -45.90 -11.38
CA ALA A 30 -21.06 -47.19 -12.05
C ALA A 30 -20.41 -47.05 -13.44
N ALA A 31 -20.74 -45.98 -14.18
CA ALA A 31 -20.11 -45.70 -15.47
C ALA A 31 -18.61 -45.39 -15.32
N PHE A 32 -18.24 -44.55 -14.34
CA PHE A 32 -16.84 -44.23 -14.05
C PHE A 32 -16.06 -45.43 -13.55
N GLU A 33 -16.62 -46.24 -12.65
CA GLU A 33 -16.01 -47.48 -12.17
C GLU A 33 -15.79 -48.45 -13.34
N SER A 34 -16.76 -48.61 -14.24
CA SER A 34 -16.65 -49.50 -15.42
C SER A 34 -15.63 -49.01 -16.46
N GLU A 35 -15.61 -47.72 -16.80
CA GLU A 35 -14.61 -47.18 -17.74
C GLU A 35 -13.19 -47.27 -17.15
N PHE A 36 -13.08 -47.07 -15.84
CA PHE A 36 -11.79 -47.11 -15.15
C PHE A 36 -11.27 -48.53 -14.99
N GLU A 37 -12.12 -49.50 -14.61
CA GLU A 37 -11.74 -50.92 -14.57
C GLU A 37 -11.35 -51.43 -15.95
N GLY A 38 -12.06 -51.00 -17.00
CA GLY A 38 -11.71 -51.31 -18.39
C GLY A 38 -10.32 -50.80 -18.76
N ARG A 39 -10.01 -49.52 -18.46
CA ARG A 39 -8.68 -48.95 -18.70
C ARG A 39 -7.59 -49.57 -17.82
N TYR A 40 -7.90 -49.90 -16.57
CA TYR A 40 -6.95 -50.54 -15.65
C TYR A 40 -6.60 -51.96 -16.10
N GLY A 41 -7.58 -52.75 -16.54
CA GLY A 41 -7.37 -54.07 -17.12
C GLY A 41 -6.52 -54.01 -18.39
N GLU A 42 -6.82 -53.06 -19.29
CA GLU A 42 -6.03 -52.86 -20.51
C GLU A 42 -4.56 -52.46 -20.21
N LEU A 43 -4.34 -51.64 -19.17
CA LEU A 43 -3.00 -51.23 -18.74
C LEU A 43 -2.23 -52.36 -18.04
N LEU A 44 -2.91 -53.22 -17.27
CA LEU A 44 -2.33 -54.42 -16.69
C LEU A 44 -1.91 -55.43 -17.77
N ASP A 45 -2.77 -55.67 -18.76
CA ASP A 45 -2.49 -56.54 -19.89
C ASP A 45 -1.29 -56.02 -20.70
N ARG A 46 -1.19 -54.71 -20.95
CA ARG A 46 0.00 -54.11 -21.59
C ARG A 46 1.25 -54.19 -20.71
N SER A 47 1.14 -54.04 -19.39
CA SER A 47 2.29 -54.19 -18.47
C SER A 47 2.88 -55.60 -18.43
N SER A 48 2.09 -56.61 -18.82
CA SER A 48 2.53 -58.01 -18.93
C SER A 48 3.34 -58.31 -20.20
N SER A 49 3.30 -57.40 -21.18
CA SER A 49 4.17 -57.43 -22.36
C SER A 49 5.53 -56.81 -22.01
N ALA A 50 6.62 -57.42 -22.45
CA ALA A 50 7.99 -57.20 -21.95
C ALA A 50 8.63 -55.81 -22.23
N THR A 51 7.83 -54.77 -22.50
CA THR A 51 8.31 -53.39 -22.60
C THR A 51 7.82 -52.62 -21.39
N THR A 52 8.74 -52.25 -20.52
CA THR A 52 8.52 -51.53 -19.25
C THR A 52 7.57 -50.35 -19.46
N THR A 53 6.29 -50.50 -19.09
CA THR A 53 5.32 -49.39 -19.07
C THR A 53 5.87 -48.30 -18.17
N SER A 54 6.20 -47.15 -18.75
CA SER A 54 6.75 -46.04 -17.98
C SER A 54 5.60 -45.35 -17.24
N PHE A 55 5.86 -44.74 -16.07
CA PHE A 55 4.85 -43.95 -15.35
C PHE A 55 4.22 -42.86 -16.24
N ALA A 56 4.90 -42.42 -17.30
CA ALA A 56 4.36 -41.47 -18.28
C ALA A 56 3.13 -41.99 -19.04
N ASP A 57 3.08 -43.30 -19.31
CA ASP A 57 1.96 -43.95 -19.99
C ASP A 57 0.72 -43.98 -19.09
N LEU A 58 0.92 -44.17 -17.78
CA LEU A 58 -0.14 -44.16 -16.77
C LEU A 58 -0.76 -42.77 -16.55
N VAL A 59 0.01 -41.69 -16.80
CA VAL A 59 -0.45 -40.29 -16.64
C VAL A 59 -0.99 -39.69 -17.94
N GLY A 60 -1.01 -40.46 -19.03
CA GLY A 60 -1.59 -40.04 -20.31
C GLY A 60 -0.65 -39.19 -21.18
N PHE A 61 0.66 -39.26 -20.97
CA PHE A 61 1.65 -38.62 -21.86
C PHE A 61 1.88 -39.40 -23.17
N GLY A 62 1.34 -40.62 -23.27
CA GLY A 62 1.36 -41.48 -24.46
C GLY A 62 2.74 -42.07 -24.79
N ASP A 63 2.80 -42.91 -25.83
CA ASP A 63 4.01 -43.64 -26.27
C ASP A 63 5.14 -42.75 -26.83
N GLY A 64 5.00 -41.42 -26.74
CA GLY A 64 5.99 -40.46 -27.22
C GLY A 64 7.09 -40.22 -26.18
N PRO A 65 8.34 -39.92 -26.61
CA PRO A 65 9.37 -39.50 -25.68
C PRO A 65 8.89 -38.24 -24.95
N LEU A 66 8.89 -38.28 -23.61
CA LEU A 66 8.62 -37.11 -22.78
C LEU A 66 9.46 -35.95 -23.28
N LYS A 67 8.80 -34.88 -23.72
CA LYS A 67 9.52 -33.67 -24.14
C LYS A 67 10.30 -33.15 -22.92
N PRO A 68 11.61 -32.96 -23.05
CA PRO A 68 12.38 -32.34 -21.97
C PRO A 68 11.87 -30.91 -21.74
N PHE A 69 12.06 -30.38 -20.53
CA PHE A 69 11.42 -29.14 -20.09
C PHE A 69 11.80 -27.90 -20.94
N ASP A 70 12.98 -27.94 -21.56
CA ASP A 70 13.49 -26.97 -22.54
C ASP A 70 12.77 -27.01 -23.90
N ALA A 71 12.17 -28.15 -24.27
CA ALA A 71 11.36 -28.31 -25.47
C ALA A 71 9.88 -27.96 -25.27
N LEU A 72 9.47 -27.63 -24.04
CA LEU A 72 8.13 -27.13 -23.74
C LEU A 72 8.04 -25.65 -24.12
N GLN A 73 7.05 -25.30 -24.94
CA GLN A 73 6.71 -23.90 -25.17
C GLN A 73 6.12 -23.33 -23.88
N MET A 74 6.95 -22.65 -23.10
CA MET A 74 6.48 -21.99 -21.89
C MET A 74 5.49 -20.89 -22.27
N PRO A 75 4.31 -20.83 -21.64
CA PRO A 75 3.42 -19.71 -21.85
C PRO A 75 4.15 -18.44 -21.42
N LEU A 76 4.03 -17.38 -22.23
CA LEU A 76 4.52 -16.07 -21.83
C LEU A 76 3.71 -15.61 -20.61
N LEU A 77 4.34 -15.63 -19.44
CA LEU A 77 3.75 -15.09 -18.22
C LEU A 77 3.73 -13.56 -18.35
N ARG A 78 2.63 -13.00 -18.85
CA ARG A 78 2.37 -11.57 -18.81
C ARG A 78 1.91 -11.22 -17.41
N ASN A 79 2.60 -10.27 -16.77
CA ASN A 79 2.19 -9.72 -15.47
C ASN A 79 1.03 -8.74 -15.70
N ASP A 80 -0.18 -9.27 -15.93
CA ASP A 80 -1.41 -8.50 -16.17
C ASP A 80 -1.99 -7.87 -14.88
N PHE A 81 -1.47 -8.25 -13.71
CA PHE A 81 -1.85 -7.67 -12.43
C PHE A 81 -1.62 -6.14 -12.38
N ASP A 82 -0.56 -5.64 -13.02
CA ASP A 82 -0.26 -4.20 -13.06
C ASP A 82 -1.22 -3.43 -13.99
N GLU A 83 -1.76 -4.07 -15.03
CA GLU A 83 -2.73 -3.47 -15.96
C GLU A 83 -4.11 -3.26 -15.33
N SER A 84 -4.40 -3.96 -14.22
CA SER A 84 -5.67 -3.83 -13.49
C SER A 84 -5.74 -2.64 -12.53
N ILE A 85 -4.61 -1.96 -12.28
CA ILE A 85 -4.50 -0.85 -11.33
C ILE A 85 -5.15 0.41 -11.90
N ILE A 86 -5.95 1.12 -11.11
CA ILE A 86 -6.64 2.34 -11.55
C ILE A 86 -5.91 3.59 -11.00
N PRO A 87 -5.12 4.33 -11.81
CA PRO A 87 -4.27 5.41 -11.32
C PRO A 87 -5.01 6.52 -10.55
N PRO A 88 -6.22 6.96 -10.95
CA PRO A 88 -6.98 7.94 -10.17
C PRO A 88 -7.28 7.51 -8.72
N GLN A 89 -7.41 6.22 -8.44
CA GLN A 89 -7.63 5.71 -7.07
C GLN A 89 -6.36 5.87 -6.23
N LEU A 90 -5.20 5.56 -6.80
CA LEU A 90 -3.91 5.72 -6.13
C LEU A 90 -3.60 7.20 -5.90
N GLN A 91 -3.88 8.07 -6.88
CA GLN A 91 -3.76 9.51 -6.70
C GLN A 91 -4.66 10.03 -5.57
N ALA A 92 -5.90 9.53 -5.47
CA ALA A 92 -6.79 9.86 -4.36
C ALA A 92 -6.25 9.37 -3.00
N SER A 93 -5.53 8.25 -2.96
CA SER A 93 -4.86 7.80 -1.74
C SER A 93 -3.71 8.76 -1.34
N ALA A 94 -2.96 9.29 -2.30
CA ALA A 94 -1.91 10.27 -2.04
C ALA A 94 -2.47 11.58 -1.45
N GLU A 95 -3.56 12.07 -2.02
CA GLU A 95 -4.27 13.24 -1.51
C GLU A 95 -4.94 12.99 -0.15
N LEU A 96 -5.51 11.79 0.07
CA LEU A 96 -6.04 11.39 1.38
C LEU A 96 -4.95 11.39 2.45
N TYR A 97 -3.73 10.97 2.10
CA TYR A 97 -2.59 11.00 3.01
C TYR A 97 -2.25 12.42 3.43
N TYR A 98 -2.27 13.38 2.50
CA TYR A 98 -2.10 14.79 2.81
C TYR A 98 -3.17 15.28 3.80
N ILE A 99 -4.44 14.98 3.52
CA ILE A 99 -5.58 15.33 4.37
C ILE A 99 -5.43 14.70 5.77
N TYR A 100 -4.98 13.45 5.86
CA TYR A 100 -4.70 12.80 7.14
C TYR A 100 -3.68 13.57 7.97
N GLN A 101 -2.57 14.02 7.36
CA GLN A 101 -1.58 14.82 8.08
C GLN A 101 -2.14 16.19 8.51
N MET A 102 -3.03 16.80 7.73
CA MET A 102 -3.75 18.01 8.14
C MET A 102 -4.64 17.76 9.38
N ASP A 103 -5.31 16.61 9.44
CA ASP A 103 -6.13 16.23 10.61
C ASP A 103 -5.25 16.01 11.86
N ARG A 104 -4.04 15.43 11.70
CA ARG A 104 -3.05 15.29 12.80
C ARG A 104 -2.53 16.63 13.30
N MET A 105 -2.41 17.63 12.43
CA MET A 105 -2.11 19.02 12.79
C MET A 105 -3.30 19.78 13.40
N LYS A 106 -4.42 19.11 13.66
CA LYS A 106 -5.66 19.68 14.21
C LYS A 106 -6.31 20.74 13.30
N LEU A 107 -5.99 20.79 12.02
CA LEU A 107 -6.47 21.81 11.08
C LEU A 107 -8.01 21.93 11.10
N PHE A 108 -8.73 20.81 10.99
CA PHE A 108 -10.19 20.82 11.03
C PHE A 108 -10.77 21.25 12.39
N GLN A 109 -10.10 20.88 13.48
CA GLN A 109 -10.53 21.20 14.85
C GLN A 109 -10.34 22.68 15.14
N VAL A 110 -9.25 23.28 14.63
CA VAL A 110 -9.00 24.72 14.70
C VAL A 110 -10.08 25.51 13.99
N VAL A 111 -10.50 25.10 12.79
CA VAL A 111 -11.61 25.76 12.07
C VAL A 111 -12.92 25.70 12.86
N ASP A 112 -13.22 24.55 13.45
CA ASP A 112 -14.42 24.39 14.28
C ASP A 112 -14.34 25.25 15.56
N VAL A 113 -13.15 25.49 16.12
CA VAL A 113 -12.96 26.47 17.20
C VAL A 113 -13.19 27.88 16.67
N LEU A 114 -12.54 28.30 15.59
CA LEU A 114 -12.69 29.65 15.02
C LEU A 114 -14.14 29.97 14.69
N ARG A 115 -14.88 29.03 14.10
CA ARG A 115 -16.31 29.18 13.84
C ARG A 115 -17.11 29.39 15.11
N ARG A 116 -16.87 28.60 16.15
CA ARG A 116 -17.54 28.77 17.46
C ARG A 116 -17.21 30.11 18.09
N LEU A 117 -15.95 30.52 18.08
CA LEU A 117 -15.52 31.82 18.61
C LEU A 117 -16.18 32.98 17.85
N PHE A 118 -16.30 32.87 16.53
CA PHE A 118 -16.98 33.87 15.69
C PHE A 118 -18.49 33.93 15.96
N GLN A 119 -19.17 32.78 16.05
CA GLN A 119 -20.60 32.71 16.39
C GLN A 119 -20.90 33.29 17.76
N ASN A 120 -20.02 33.05 18.73
CA ASN A 120 -20.19 33.55 20.10
C ASN A 120 -19.75 35.02 20.25
N GLY A 121 -19.30 35.69 19.18
CA GLY A 121 -18.81 37.07 19.24
C GLY A 121 -17.51 37.25 20.03
N GLN A 122 -16.75 36.17 20.27
CA GLN A 122 -15.50 36.18 21.04
C GLN A 122 -14.29 36.64 20.22
N ILE A 123 -14.40 36.62 18.89
CA ILE A 123 -13.41 37.20 17.97
C ILE A 123 -13.94 38.55 17.46
N ARG A 124 -13.12 39.60 17.57
CA ARG A 124 -13.45 40.95 17.12
C ARG A 124 -13.22 41.12 15.60
N ILE A 125 -13.93 40.33 14.79
CA ILE A 125 -13.95 40.49 13.33
C ILE A 125 -15.37 40.80 12.89
N GLN A 126 -15.56 41.96 12.26
CA GLN A 126 -16.88 42.41 11.78
C GLN A 126 -17.01 42.33 10.25
N ARG A 127 -15.93 42.65 9.54
CA ARG A 127 -15.86 42.71 8.07
C ARG A 127 -14.49 42.22 7.62
N GLY A 128 -14.46 41.59 6.45
CA GLY A 128 -13.22 41.08 5.86
C GLY A 128 -13.40 39.72 5.19
N PRO A 129 -12.38 39.26 4.47
CA PRO A 129 -12.38 37.94 3.82
C PRO A 129 -12.52 36.81 4.84
N GLY A 130 -11.93 36.93 6.04
CA GLY A 130 -12.03 35.94 7.10
C GLY A 130 -13.43 35.81 7.70
N ALA A 131 -14.08 36.93 8.03
CA ALA A 131 -15.49 36.91 8.47
C ALA A 131 -16.43 36.29 7.42
N ARG A 132 -16.25 36.66 6.14
CA ARG A 132 -17.02 36.07 5.04
C ARG A 132 -16.76 34.57 4.91
N GLY A 133 -15.51 34.15 5.00
CA GLY A 133 -15.12 32.74 4.95
C GLY A 133 -15.76 31.92 6.08
N LEU A 134 -15.71 32.42 7.32
CA LEU A 134 -16.34 31.77 8.47
C LEU A 134 -17.86 31.64 8.30
N TYR A 135 -18.53 32.66 7.76
CA TYR A 135 -19.95 32.62 7.45
C TYR A 135 -20.28 31.54 6.40
N ILE A 136 -19.54 31.50 5.30
CA ILE A 136 -19.76 30.52 4.22
C ILE A 136 -19.54 29.10 4.72
N LEU A 137 -18.47 28.86 5.49
CA LEU A 137 -18.19 27.55 6.07
C LEU A 137 -19.31 27.07 7.00
N GLU A 138 -20.00 27.98 7.69
CA GLU A 138 -21.19 27.63 8.47
C GLU A 138 -22.32 27.11 7.58
N LYS A 139 -22.63 27.83 6.50
CA LYS A 139 -23.70 27.47 5.57
C LYS A 139 -23.45 26.13 4.89
N TRP A 140 -22.21 25.82 4.55
CA TRP A 140 -21.85 24.56 3.89
C TRP A 140 -21.65 23.39 4.86
N ARG A 141 -21.92 23.54 6.16
CA ARG A 141 -21.77 22.44 7.12
C ARG A 141 -22.60 21.19 6.79
N PRO A 142 -23.88 21.28 6.36
CA PRO A 142 -24.71 20.08 6.15
C PRO A 142 -24.28 19.22 4.96
N ILE A 143 -23.70 19.85 3.93
CA ILE A 143 -23.35 19.19 2.66
C ILE A 143 -21.96 18.53 2.69
N ARG A 144 -21.13 18.82 3.70
CA ARG A 144 -19.73 18.38 3.77
C ARG A 144 -19.58 17.01 4.44
N TYR A 145 -18.57 16.27 4.01
CA TYR A 145 -18.11 15.09 4.76
C TYR A 145 -17.76 15.43 6.21
N LYS A 146 -18.20 14.58 7.13
CA LYS A 146 -17.98 14.74 8.56
C LYS A 146 -16.65 14.12 8.98
N ARG A 147 -16.22 14.42 10.21
CA ARG A 147 -15.05 13.80 10.82
C ARG A 147 -15.13 12.26 10.79
N ARG A 148 -16.31 11.69 11.06
CA ARG A 148 -16.53 10.24 11.03
C ARG A 148 -16.15 9.65 9.68
N ASP A 149 -16.57 10.28 8.59
CA ASP A 149 -16.36 9.77 7.23
C ASP A 149 -14.87 9.76 6.88
N ARG A 150 -14.14 10.83 7.25
CA ARG A 150 -12.67 10.88 7.11
C ARG A 150 -11.97 9.80 7.92
N LEU A 151 -12.36 9.59 9.18
CA LEU A 151 -11.74 8.57 10.03
C LEU A 151 -11.97 7.14 9.48
N ILE A 152 -13.14 6.88 8.89
CA ILE A 152 -13.40 5.61 8.20
C ILE A 152 -12.49 5.46 6.98
N ALA A 153 -12.32 6.54 6.19
CA ALA A 153 -11.42 6.53 5.03
C ALA A 153 -9.96 6.26 5.44
N TYR A 154 -9.44 6.94 6.46
CA TYR A 154 -8.09 6.69 6.98
C TYR A 154 -7.91 5.27 7.49
N ARG A 155 -8.94 4.73 8.15
CA ARG A 155 -8.92 3.35 8.64
C ARG A 155 -8.85 2.35 7.49
N ARG A 156 -9.59 2.57 6.41
CA ARG A 156 -9.59 1.67 5.24
C ARG A 156 -8.26 1.70 4.48
N VAL A 157 -7.82 2.89 4.07
CA VAL A 157 -6.68 3.05 3.15
C VAL A 157 -5.34 2.90 3.87
N PHE A 158 -5.24 3.35 5.12
CA PHE A 158 -3.96 3.41 5.84
C PHE A 158 -3.92 2.56 7.12
N ASN A 159 -5.05 1.97 7.52
CA ASN A 159 -5.20 1.30 8.81
C ASN A 159 -4.94 2.21 10.02
N TYR A 160 -5.10 3.53 9.84
CA TYR A 160 -4.95 4.51 10.91
C TYR A 160 -6.24 4.71 11.71
N GLY A 161 -6.10 4.92 13.02
CA GLY A 161 -7.22 5.14 13.93
C GLY A 161 -8.05 3.87 14.21
N ARG A 162 -9.22 4.08 14.83
CA ARG A 162 -10.10 3.03 15.38
C ARG A 162 -11.55 3.11 14.87
N ALA A 163 -11.79 3.80 13.75
CA ALA A 163 -13.14 3.91 13.20
C ALA A 163 -13.69 2.54 12.77
N PRO A 164 -15.00 2.31 12.89
CA PRO A 164 -15.61 1.07 12.42
C PRO A 164 -15.52 1.02 10.89
N VAL A 165 -15.03 -0.10 10.37
CA VAL A 165 -14.92 -0.33 8.94
C VAL A 165 -16.24 -0.91 8.43
N PRO A 166 -16.79 -0.42 7.29
CA PRO A 166 -17.98 -1.00 6.69
C PRO A 166 -17.82 -2.50 6.40
N SER A 167 -18.89 -3.27 6.53
CA SER A 167 -18.87 -4.71 6.21
C SER A 167 -18.41 -4.94 4.77
N GLY A 168 -17.56 -5.94 4.55
CA GLY A 168 -16.99 -6.27 3.25
C GLY A 168 -15.88 -5.33 2.75
N ALA A 169 -15.59 -4.23 3.44
CA ALA A 169 -14.52 -3.32 3.02
C ALA A 169 -13.12 -3.88 3.32
N ILE A 170 -12.22 -3.79 2.35
CA ILE A 170 -10.82 -4.21 2.50
C ILE A 170 -10.05 -3.12 3.24
N VAL A 171 -9.26 -3.53 4.23
CA VAL A 171 -8.39 -2.65 5.03
C VAL A 171 -6.94 -2.94 4.72
N ASN A 172 -6.18 -1.91 4.36
CA ASN A 172 -4.74 -2.03 4.14
C ASN A 172 -3.98 -2.05 5.46
N ARG A 173 -3.94 -3.22 6.10
CA ARG A 173 -3.37 -3.40 7.45
C ARG A 173 -1.89 -3.04 7.57
N SER A 174 -1.14 -3.22 6.48
CA SER A 174 0.31 -3.12 6.42
C SER A 174 0.80 -1.83 5.75
N PHE A 175 -0.10 -0.91 5.36
CA PHE A 175 0.23 0.35 4.69
C PHE A 175 1.40 1.08 5.34
N HIS A 176 1.34 1.30 6.66
CA HIS A 176 2.34 2.09 7.36
C HIS A 176 3.75 1.49 7.24
N PHE A 177 3.86 0.18 7.40
CA PHE A 177 5.12 -0.54 7.27
C PHE A 177 5.64 -0.49 5.83
N MET A 178 4.77 -0.68 4.84
CA MET A 178 5.16 -0.58 3.43
C MET A 178 5.61 0.83 3.04
N LEU A 179 4.92 1.87 3.53
CA LEU A 179 5.31 3.25 3.27
C LEU A 179 6.70 3.54 3.85
N VAL A 180 6.95 3.16 5.11
CA VAL A 180 8.27 3.34 5.74
C VAL A 180 9.34 2.54 4.99
N ALA A 181 9.05 1.30 4.62
CA ALA A 181 9.97 0.45 3.86
C ALA A 181 10.31 1.06 2.49
N PHE A 182 9.31 1.60 1.78
CA PHE A 182 9.49 2.26 0.50
C PHE A 182 10.35 3.52 0.65
N MET A 183 10.00 4.38 1.60
CA MET A 183 10.76 5.61 1.88
C MET A 183 12.22 5.29 2.21
N ASN A 184 12.45 4.26 3.02
CA ASN A 184 13.80 3.82 3.37
C ASN A 184 14.55 3.23 2.16
N ALA A 185 13.92 2.36 1.37
CA ALA A 185 14.54 1.79 0.18
C ALA A 185 14.92 2.86 -0.84
N MET A 186 14.03 3.83 -1.07
CA MET A 186 14.27 4.98 -1.94
C MET A 186 15.41 5.87 -1.44
N SER A 187 15.41 6.18 -0.14
CA SER A 187 16.46 6.97 0.52
C SER A 187 17.83 6.28 0.39
N GLN A 188 17.91 5.00 0.77
CA GLN A 188 19.13 4.20 0.68
C GLN A 188 19.65 4.10 -0.76
N TYR A 189 18.76 3.87 -1.73
CA TYR A 189 19.13 3.80 -3.14
C TYR A 189 19.86 5.06 -3.62
N PHE A 190 19.31 6.24 -3.33
CA PHE A 190 19.92 7.50 -3.76
C PHE A 190 21.14 7.92 -2.91
N GLN A 191 21.20 7.52 -1.64
CA GLN A 191 22.41 7.70 -0.82
C GLN A 191 23.56 6.86 -1.37
N ASP A 192 23.33 5.59 -1.67
CA ASP A 192 24.33 4.69 -2.24
C ASP A 192 24.76 5.15 -3.64
N LEU A 193 23.82 5.65 -4.46
CA LEU A 193 24.12 6.24 -5.77
C LEU A 193 25.05 7.46 -5.63
N THR A 194 24.75 8.36 -4.69
CA THR A 194 25.53 9.58 -4.45
C THR A 194 26.93 9.24 -3.92
N ILE A 195 27.01 8.33 -2.94
CA ILE A 195 28.28 7.82 -2.40
C ILE A 195 29.09 7.16 -3.52
N GLY A 196 28.45 6.33 -4.35
CA GLY A 196 29.08 5.69 -5.49
C GLY A 196 29.60 6.69 -6.53
N GLN A 197 28.92 7.81 -6.76
CA GLN A 197 29.42 8.87 -7.65
C GLN A 197 30.64 9.60 -7.06
N VAL A 198 30.64 9.87 -5.75
CA VAL A 198 31.78 10.51 -5.07
C VAL A 198 33.01 9.59 -5.04
N ILE A 199 32.82 8.29 -4.75
CA ILE A 199 33.91 7.30 -4.71
C ILE A 199 34.48 7.03 -6.11
N ARG A 200 33.65 7.03 -7.16
CA ARG A 200 34.09 6.80 -8.56
C ARG A 200 34.90 7.94 -9.17
N GLY A 201 35.13 9.04 -8.44
CA GLY A 201 36.25 9.95 -8.71
C GLY A 201 37.63 9.30 -8.51
N SER A 202 37.68 8.06 -7.99
CA SER A 202 38.84 7.17 -7.91
C SER A 202 38.74 6.06 -8.97
N SER A 203 39.77 5.95 -9.81
CA SER A 203 39.82 5.26 -11.11
C SER A 203 39.65 3.73 -11.12
N SER A 204 39.23 3.09 -10.02
CA SER A 204 39.42 1.63 -9.84
C SER A 204 38.21 0.82 -9.36
N ILE A 205 36.98 1.37 -9.35
CA ILE A 205 35.82 0.63 -8.82
C ILE A 205 34.63 0.71 -9.79
N ASN A 206 34.76 0.00 -10.92
CA ASN A 206 33.62 -0.46 -11.70
C ASN A 206 33.11 -1.78 -11.09
N ASP A 207 31.79 -1.95 -11.04
CA ASP A 207 31.05 -3.18 -10.68
C ASP A 207 30.87 -3.52 -9.19
N ARG A 208 30.22 -2.64 -8.42
CA ARG A 208 29.47 -3.07 -7.23
C ARG A 208 28.02 -2.61 -7.27
N PRO A 209 27.09 -3.46 -6.81
CA PRO A 209 25.67 -3.31 -7.10
C PRO A 209 25.14 -2.01 -6.51
N PHE A 210 24.48 -1.22 -7.35
CA PHE A 210 23.49 -0.25 -6.90
C PHE A 210 22.61 -0.93 -5.85
N ALA A 211 22.24 -0.25 -4.75
CA ALA A 211 21.24 -0.77 -3.83
C ALA A 211 20.11 -1.39 -4.67
N ALA A 212 19.69 -2.61 -4.37
CA ALA A 212 18.96 -3.41 -5.34
C ALA A 212 17.71 -2.64 -5.82
N LEU A 213 17.76 -2.11 -7.05
CA LEU A 213 16.64 -1.46 -7.72
C LEU A 213 15.41 -2.36 -7.64
N ALA A 214 15.63 -3.67 -7.73
CA ALA A 214 14.65 -4.72 -7.48
C ALA A 214 13.92 -4.59 -6.13
N THR A 215 14.58 -4.18 -5.05
CA THR A 215 13.93 -3.93 -3.74
C THR A 215 12.99 -2.73 -3.81
N VAL A 216 13.42 -1.63 -4.43
CA VAL A 216 12.57 -0.44 -4.62
C VAL A 216 11.36 -0.78 -5.48
N GLN A 217 11.59 -1.48 -6.61
CA GLN A 217 10.55 -1.93 -7.52
C GLN A 217 9.57 -2.88 -6.81
N ARG A 218 10.07 -3.83 -6.03
CA ARG A 218 9.24 -4.80 -5.29
C ARG A 218 8.35 -4.11 -4.26
N VAL A 219 8.94 -3.28 -3.39
CA VAL A 219 8.18 -2.58 -2.34
C VAL A 219 7.23 -1.56 -2.95
N GLY A 220 7.62 -0.90 -4.05
CA GLY A 220 6.77 0.00 -4.82
C GLY A 220 5.54 -0.71 -5.39
N THR A 221 5.75 -1.82 -6.10
CA THR A 221 4.68 -2.64 -6.69
C THR A 221 3.73 -3.17 -5.62
N ASP A 222 4.25 -3.68 -4.50
CA ASP A 222 3.43 -4.18 -3.40
C ASP A 222 2.58 -3.04 -2.79
N LEU A 223 3.17 -1.86 -2.58
CA LEU A 223 2.44 -0.71 -2.06
C LEU A 223 1.34 -0.23 -3.02
N ARG A 224 1.59 -0.21 -4.33
CA ARG A 224 0.56 0.11 -5.35
C ARG A 224 -0.61 -0.84 -5.27
N TYR A 225 -0.34 -2.14 -5.27
CA TYR A 225 -1.35 -3.19 -5.21
C TYR A 225 -2.25 -3.05 -3.97
N HIS A 226 -1.66 -2.81 -2.81
CA HIS A 226 -2.40 -2.65 -1.57
C HIS A 226 -3.20 -1.34 -1.49
N LEU A 227 -2.71 -0.27 -2.12
CA LEU A 227 -3.43 0.99 -2.23
C LEU A 227 -4.65 0.85 -3.14
N ASP A 228 -4.50 0.27 -4.33
CA ASP A 228 -5.60 0.02 -5.27
C ASP A 228 -6.76 -0.70 -4.57
N ARG A 229 -6.45 -1.84 -3.95
CA ARG A 229 -7.43 -2.68 -3.24
C ARG A 229 -8.10 -2.04 -2.03
N SER A 230 -7.61 -0.91 -1.51
CA SER A 230 -8.18 -0.25 -0.33
C SER A 230 -8.76 1.14 -0.61
N SER A 231 -8.46 1.73 -1.77
CA SER A 231 -8.85 3.09 -2.15
C SER A 231 -10.08 3.19 -3.07
N TYR A 232 -10.82 2.09 -3.23
CA TYR A 232 -12.04 2.04 -4.02
C TYR A 232 -13.27 2.68 -3.34
N GLY A 233 -14.31 2.93 -4.15
CA GLY A 233 -15.61 3.41 -3.71
C GLY A 233 -15.63 4.93 -3.51
N ASN A 234 -16.17 5.39 -2.38
CA ASN A 234 -16.35 6.83 -2.11
C ASN A 234 -15.06 7.59 -1.75
N ILE A 235 -13.90 6.92 -1.70
CA ILE A 235 -12.63 7.54 -1.31
C ILE A 235 -12.25 8.67 -2.27
N LEU A 236 -12.35 8.45 -3.60
CA LEU A 236 -12.03 9.48 -4.60
C LEU A 236 -12.88 10.75 -4.40
N ALA A 237 -14.20 10.59 -4.24
CA ALA A 237 -15.11 11.71 -4.03
C ALA A 237 -14.83 12.44 -2.71
N LEU A 238 -14.65 11.66 -1.62
CA LEU A 238 -14.33 12.21 -0.29
C LEU A 238 -13.05 13.00 -0.30
N THR A 239 -12.00 12.47 -0.93
CA THR A 239 -10.69 13.12 -1.01
C THR A 239 -10.77 14.43 -1.80
N ARG A 240 -11.44 14.44 -2.95
CA ARG A 240 -11.59 15.66 -3.77
C ARG A 240 -12.35 16.76 -3.03
N GLU A 241 -13.51 16.44 -2.46
CA GLU A 241 -14.32 17.41 -1.71
C GLU A 241 -13.58 17.90 -0.46
N THR A 242 -12.98 16.99 0.29
CA THR A 242 -12.23 17.35 1.50
C THR A 242 -10.97 18.14 1.15
N GLY A 243 -10.32 17.86 0.03
CA GLY A 243 -9.17 18.62 -0.48
C GLY A 243 -9.53 20.07 -0.79
N GLN A 244 -10.67 20.29 -1.48
CA GLN A 244 -11.21 21.64 -1.70
C GLN A 244 -11.53 22.33 -0.37
N TYR A 245 -12.09 21.60 0.59
CA TYR A 245 -12.34 22.15 1.92
C TYR A 245 -11.02 22.55 2.62
N VAL A 246 -9.98 21.72 2.57
CA VAL A 246 -8.65 22.06 3.13
C VAL A 246 -8.08 23.32 2.49
N GLN A 247 -8.21 23.49 1.17
CA GLN A 247 -7.78 24.71 0.48
C GLN A 247 -8.51 25.94 1.04
N GLN A 248 -9.83 25.89 1.15
CA GLN A 248 -10.64 26.99 1.71
C GLN A 248 -10.25 27.31 3.16
N ILE A 249 -9.90 26.30 3.96
CA ILE A 249 -9.41 26.50 5.32
C ILE A 249 -8.09 27.26 5.33
N PHE A 250 -7.17 26.91 4.43
CA PHE A 250 -5.90 27.63 4.35
C PHE A 250 -6.06 29.07 3.88
N GLU A 251 -6.93 29.32 2.89
CA GLU A 251 -7.30 30.67 2.47
C GLU A 251 -7.92 31.47 3.63
N LEU A 252 -8.77 30.83 4.45
CA LEU A 252 -9.33 31.43 5.65
C LEU A 252 -8.26 31.78 6.69
N PHE A 253 -7.33 30.85 6.99
CA PHE A 253 -6.27 31.11 7.97
C PHE A 253 -5.27 32.16 7.51
N ASP A 254 -5.09 32.31 6.20
CA ASP A 254 -4.21 33.34 5.64
C ASP A 254 -4.90 34.71 5.49
N ALA A 255 -6.20 34.79 5.79
CA ALA A 255 -6.95 36.04 5.76
C ALA A 255 -6.36 37.05 6.78
N PRO A 256 -6.14 38.32 6.38
CA PRO A 256 -5.46 39.31 7.22
C PRO A 256 -6.21 39.63 8.51
N ASP A 257 -7.54 39.60 8.49
CA ASP A 257 -8.40 39.81 9.66
C ASP A 257 -8.31 38.67 10.67
N ILE A 258 -8.16 37.43 10.20
CA ILE A 258 -7.92 36.25 11.05
C ILE A 258 -6.52 36.34 11.66
N LYS A 259 -5.50 36.56 10.83
CA LYS A 259 -4.11 36.69 11.30
C LYS A 259 -3.95 37.78 12.36
N LYS A 260 -4.54 38.96 12.12
CA LYS A 260 -4.54 40.08 13.08
C LYS A 260 -5.23 39.73 14.40
N SER A 261 -6.29 38.92 14.39
CA SER A 261 -7.02 38.54 15.61
C SER A 261 -6.23 37.61 16.53
N PHE A 262 -5.22 36.91 16.00
CA PHE A 262 -4.39 35.97 16.75
C PHE A 262 -2.94 36.41 16.90
N ASP A 263 -2.59 37.62 16.44
CA ASP A 263 -1.22 38.13 16.39
C ASP A 263 -0.27 37.19 15.63
N ALA A 264 -0.76 36.66 14.50
CA ALA A 264 -0.10 35.66 13.68
C ALA A 264 0.49 36.28 12.41
N ASN A 265 1.70 35.87 12.04
CA ASN A 265 2.34 36.30 10.79
C ASN A 265 1.98 35.36 9.64
N THR A 266 1.90 34.06 9.94
CA THR A 266 1.58 33.01 8.98
C THR A 266 0.30 32.27 9.36
N LYS A 267 -0.33 31.62 8.39
CA LYS A 267 -1.45 30.68 8.63
C LYS A 267 -1.12 29.56 9.62
N TRP A 268 0.16 29.17 9.74
CA TRP A 268 0.60 28.15 10.67
C TRP A 268 0.57 28.67 12.12
N ASP A 269 0.98 29.92 12.32
CA ASP A 269 0.93 30.58 13.63
C ASP A 269 -0.52 30.70 14.13
N VAL A 270 -1.49 30.91 13.22
CA VAL A 270 -2.93 30.89 13.56
C VAL A 270 -3.34 29.52 14.12
N ILE A 271 -2.95 28.44 13.43
CA ILE A 271 -3.25 27.07 13.87
C ILE A 271 -2.62 26.82 15.24
N GLU A 272 -1.36 27.20 15.42
CA GLU A 272 -0.64 27.03 16.68
C GLU A 272 -1.27 27.83 17.82
N ALA A 273 -1.56 29.11 17.61
CA ALA A 273 -2.18 29.99 18.61
C ALA A 273 -3.53 29.44 19.07
N VAL A 274 -4.38 29.01 18.13
CA VAL A 274 -5.70 28.43 18.46
C VAL A 274 -5.55 27.07 19.13
N ALA A 275 -4.66 26.21 18.65
CA ALA A 275 -4.46 24.88 19.22
C ALA A 275 -3.91 24.93 20.65
N ASN A 276 -2.96 25.85 20.93
CA ASN A 276 -2.41 26.06 22.25
C ASN A 276 -3.47 26.63 23.21
N ARG A 277 -4.27 27.61 22.78
CA ARG A 277 -5.29 28.25 23.63
C ARG A 277 -6.52 27.38 23.91
N HIS A 278 -6.97 26.57 22.95
CA HIS A 278 -8.28 25.91 23.02
C HIS A 278 -8.27 24.39 22.88
N LEU A 279 -7.17 23.78 22.41
CA LEU A 279 -7.12 22.35 22.08
C LEU A 279 -6.01 21.59 22.85
N GLY A 280 -5.44 22.19 23.90
CA GLY A 280 -4.44 21.56 24.75
C GLY A 280 -3.06 21.39 24.10
N GLY A 281 -2.71 22.22 23.12
CA GLY A 281 -1.38 22.26 22.50
C GLY A 281 -1.38 21.99 20.99
N ALA A 282 -0.42 22.56 20.27
CA ALA A 282 -0.14 22.25 18.87
C ALA A 282 0.62 20.92 18.73
N ALA A 283 0.28 20.10 17.73
CA ALA A 283 0.87 18.79 17.53
C ALA A 283 1.88 18.80 16.37
N GLU A 284 3.18 18.75 16.70
CA GLU A 284 4.29 18.41 15.78
C GLU A 284 4.17 19.05 14.37
N MET A 285 3.80 20.32 14.32
CA MET A 285 3.32 20.98 13.09
C MET A 285 4.33 20.92 11.95
N SER A 286 5.59 21.27 12.23
CA SER A 286 6.65 21.29 11.22
C SER A 286 6.94 19.89 10.66
N GLN A 287 6.99 18.87 11.53
CA GLN A 287 7.18 17.48 11.13
C GLN A 287 6.02 16.99 10.26
N ARG A 288 4.78 17.22 10.71
CA ARG A 288 3.56 16.79 10.01
C ARG A 288 3.41 17.47 8.65
N ALA A 289 3.71 18.77 8.56
CA ALA A 289 3.70 19.51 7.30
C ALA A 289 4.71 18.94 6.29
N LYS A 290 5.93 18.63 6.75
CA LYS A 290 6.95 18.00 5.90
C LYS A 290 6.54 16.60 5.46
N MET A 291 6.01 15.78 6.38
CA MET A 291 5.47 14.46 6.05
C MET A 291 4.32 14.55 5.04
N ALA A 292 3.44 15.55 5.16
CA ALA A 292 2.32 15.74 4.25
C ALA A 292 2.77 16.00 2.81
N ASP A 293 3.67 16.96 2.62
CA ASP A 293 4.17 17.33 1.28
C ASP A 293 5.00 16.20 0.66
N ALA A 294 6.01 15.71 1.39
CA ALA A 294 6.90 14.66 0.89
C ALA A 294 6.14 13.33 0.68
N GLY A 295 5.31 12.93 1.64
CA GLY A 295 4.54 11.70 1.56
C GLY A 295 3.51 11.71 0.43
N ARG A 296 2.83 12.85 0.21
CA ARG A 296 1.92 13.00 -0.93
C ARG A 296 2.66 12.86 -2.25
N ARG A 297 3.78 13.56 -2.44
CA ARG A 297 4.56 13.51 -3.69
C ARG A 297 5.07 12.10 -3.98
N THR A 298 5.57 11.41 -2.97
CA THR A 298 6.02 10.03 -3.13
C THR A 298 4.86 9.09 -3.49
N LEU A 299 3.70 9.24 -2.85
CA LEU A 299 2.51 8.44 -3.20
C LEU A 299 1.96 8.77 -4.60
N GLN A 300 2.07 10.01 -5.06
CA GLN A 300 1.75 10.40 -6.44
C GLN A 300 2.71 9.75 -7.44
N TYR A 301 4.01 9.78 -7.15
CA TYR A 301 5.00 9.08 -7.96
C TYR A 301 4.72 7.57 -8.03
N ILE A 302 4.35 6.95 -6.91
CA ILE A 302 3.94 5.55 -6.86
C ILE A 302 2.68 5.30 -7.71
N ALA A 303 1.73 6.24 -7.78
CA ALA A 303 0.55 6.11 -8.62
C ALA A 303 0.92 6.11 -10.13
N GLU A 304 1.87 6.95 -10.51
CA GLU A 304 2.27 7.19 -11.90
C GLU A 304 3.31 6.20 -12.42
N ASN A 305 4.14 5.61 -11.54
CA ASN A 305 5.24 4.74 -11.94
C ASN A 305 4.89 3.25 -11.86
N ASP A 306 5.17 2.50 -12.93
CA ASP A 306 4.86 1.08 -13.03
C ASP A 306 5.86 0.11 -12.40
N PHE A 307 7.01 0.60 -11.92
CA PHE A 307 8.07 -0.22 -11.30
C PHE A 307 8.46 -1.48 -12.09
N ARG A 308 8.37 -1.42 -13.43
CA ARG A 308 8.66 -2.56 -14.31
C ARG A 308 10.10 -3.03 -14.10
N THR A 309 10.27 -4.34 -13.94
CA THR A 309 11.58 -4.97 -13.75
C THR A 309 12.49 -4.88 -14.99
N THR A 310 11.92 -4.52 -16.15
CA THR A 310 12.64 -4.35 -17.42
C THR A 310 13.31 -2.97 -17.57
N ILE A 311 13.01 -2.01 -16.70
CA ILE A 311 13.55 -0.64 -16.79
C ILE A 311 15.04 -0.63 -16.45
N THR A 312 15.81 0.12 -17.21
CA THR A 312 17.25 0.27 -16.93
C THR A 312 17.50 1.18 -15.71
N PRO A 313 18.58 0.96 -14.93
CA PRO A 313 18.89 1.83 -13.79
C PRO A 313 19.00 3.31 -14.16
N ALA A 314 19.53 3.64 -15.35
CA ALA A 314 19.68 5.02 -15.81
C ALA A 314 18.33 5.72 -16.06
N GLU A 315 17.36 5.00 -16.64
CA GLU A 315 15.99 5.51 -16.82
C GLU A 315 15.31 5.71 -15.47
N PHE A 316 15.44 4.75 -14.55
CA PHE A 316 14.91 4.87 -13.21
C PHE A 316 15.51 6.07 -12.45
N ASP A 317 16.82 6.27 -12.54
CA ASP A 317 17.52 7.38 -11.90
C ASP A 317 17.00 8.74 -12.37
N ALA A 318 16.79 8.89 -13.69
CA ALA A 318 16.31 10.14 -14.28
C ALA A 318 14.91 10.51 -13.75
N ASP A 319 14.01 9.52 -13.66
CA ASP A 319 12.64 9.73 -13.20
C ASP A 319 12.55 9.91 -11.68
N ALA A 320 13.30 9.11 -10.93
CA ALA A 320 13.12 8.97 -9.48
C ALA A 320 14.01 9.92 -8.66
N LYS A 321 14.95 10.66 -9.29
CA LYS A 321 15.93 11.53 -8.60
C LYS A 321 15.32 12.46 -7.55
N LYS A 322 14.20 13.11 -7.90
CA LYS A 322 13.52 14.04 -6.99
C LYS A 322 12.94 13.31 -5.78
N MET A 323 12.49 12.06 -5.96
CA MET A 323 11.83 11.28 -4.92
C MET A 323 12.79 10.79 -3.84
N GLY A 324 14.07 10.57 -4.14
CA GLY A 324 15.09 10.28 -3.12
C GLY A 324 15.13 11.35 -2.02
N SER A 325 15.24 12.62 -2.42
CA SER A 325 15.23 13.75 -1.47
C SER A 325 13.90 13.91 -0.71
N GLN A 326 12.76 13.57 -1.33
CA GLN A 326 11.46 13.58 -0.65
C GLN A 326 11.39 12.46 0.39
N ALA A 327 11.92 11.27 0.07
CA ALA A 327 11.97 10.14 0.98
C ALA A 327 12.84 10.43 2.22
N ASP A 328 14.03 11.01 2.01
CA ASP A 328 14.91 11.48 3.11
C ASP A 328 14.19 12.49 4.00
N ALA A 329 13.58 13.50 3.38
CA ALA A 329 12.82 14.53 4.08
C ALA A 329 11.67 13.94 4.91
N TRP A 330 10.96 12.96 4.35
CA TRP A 330 9.87 12.28 5.03
C TRP A 330 10.38 11.49 6.24
N LEU A 331 11.46 10.71 6.08
CA LEU A 331 12.06 9.92 7.15
C LEU A 331 12.58 10.80 8.28
N ALA A 332 13.27 11.90 7.95
CA ALA A 332 13.78 12.84 8.93
C ALA A 332 12.66 13.46 9.77
N ALA A 333 11.56 13.86 9.14
CA ALA A 333 10.39 14.38 9.84
C ALA A 333 9.68 13.29 10.66
N TYR A 334 9.51 12.10 10.09
CA TYR A 334 8.81 10.99 10.72
C TYR A 334 9.50 10.51 11.99
N ARG A 335 10.83 10.37 12.00
CA ARG A 335 11.61 9.99 13.20
C ARG A 335 11.37 10.91 14.40
N LEU A 336 11.06 12.18 14.17
CA LEU A 336 10.79 13.14 15.24
C LEU A 336 9.37 13.05 15.79
N THR A 337 8.43 12.43 15.07
CA THR A 337 7.05 12.23 15.52
C THR A 337 6.94 11.15 16.59
N ARG A 338 5.89 11.22 17.43
CA ARG A 338 5.58 10.17 18.41
C ARG A 338 5.49 8.77 17.80
N GLU A 339 4.96 8.63 16.59
CA GLU A 339 4.84 7.32 15.93
C GLU A 339 6.21 6.81 15.46
N GLY A 340 7.00 7.68 14.83
CA GLY A 340 8.33 7.30 14.34
C GLY A 340 9.30 6.90 15.45
N ARG A 341 9.29 7.59 16.59
CA ARG A 341 10.12 7.24 17.77
C ARG A 341 9.80 5.86 18.38
N ARG A 342 8.64 5.29 18.05
CA ARG A 342 8.18 3.98 18.55
C ARG A 342 8.25 2.91 17.48
N PHE A 343 8.60 3.27 16.26
CA PHE A 343 8.58 2.35 15.14
C PHE A 343 9.86 1.50 15.18
N PRO A 344 9.73 0.16 15.15
CA PRO A 344 10.88 -0.73 15.28
C PRO A 344 11.81 -0.59 14.08
N GLY A 345 13.11 -0.49 14.35
CA GLY A 345 14.15 -0.46 13.31
C GLY A 345 14.42 0.92 12.68
N LEU A 346 13.86 2.01 13.21
CA LEU A 346 14.20 3.39 12.77
C LEU A 346 15.25 4.09 13.64
N ASP A 347 15.65 3.47 14.74
CA ASP A 347 16.72 3.94 15.62
C ASP A 347 18.09 3.45 15.10
N GLY A 348 18.85 4.33 14.44
CA GLY A 348 20.26 4.08 14.11
C GLY A 348 20.52 3.30 12.81
N ASP A 349 21.13 4.01 11.87
CA ASP A 349 21.97 3.63 10.71
C ASP A 349 21.63 2.50 9.73
N ARG A 350 20.67 1.59 9.95
CA ARG A 350 20.19 0.67 8.89
C ARG A 350 18.93 -0.07 9.34
N VAL A 351 17.83 0.14 8.61
CA VAL A 351 16.60 -0.65 8.79
C VAL A 351 16.79 -2.02 8.14
N HIS A 352 17.01 -3.07 8.93
CA HIS A 352 16.98 -4.46 8.46
C HIS A 352 15.52 -4.93 8.40
N TRP A 353 14.89 -4.88 7.21
CA TRP A 353 13.48 -5.28 7.05
C TRP A 353 13.25 -6.43 6.04
N SER A 354 14.29 -6.98 5.43
CA SER A 354 14.16 -8.28 4.77
C SER A 354 14.33 -9.39 5.81
N TYR A 355 13.36 -10.30 5.89
CA TYR A 355 13.20 -11.45 6.80
C TYR A 355 12.27 -11.26 8.01
N GLY A 356 10.99 -11.58 7.78
CA GLY A 356 10.14 -12.25 8.76
C GLY A 356 9.81 -11.49 10.04
N LEU A 357 8.88 -10.53 9.97
CA LEU A 357 8.22 -10.06 11.18
C LEU A 357 7.05 -10.96 11.56
N ASN A 358 7.12 -11.48 12.78
CA ASN A 358 6.10 -12.29 13.42
C ASN A 358 4.75 -11.54 13.46
N ARG A 359 3.64 -12.22 13.16
CA ARG A 359 2.27 -11.65 12.95
C ARG A 359 1.75 -10.73 14.07
N ASN A 360 2.35 -10.78 15.27
CA ASN A 360 1.86 -10.07 16.45
C ASN A 360 2.25 -8.57 16.50
N THR A 361 3.28 -8.11 15.80
CA THR A 361 3.78 -6.73 15.91
C THR A 361 2.94 -5.71 15.12
N ALA A 362 2.28 -6.14 14.04
CA ALA A 362 1.43 -5.28 13.20
C ALA A 362 0.19 -4.73 13.94
N SER A 363 -0.23 -5.37 15.04
CA SER A 363 -1.40 -4.96 15.82
C SER A 363 -1.16 -3.77 16.76
N ARG A 364 0.09 -3.45 17.10
CA ARG A 364 0.43 -2.48 18.16
C ARG A 364 0.76 -1.06 17.68
N ILE A 365 0.97 -0.84 16.38
CA ILE A 365 1.36 0.48 15.82
C ILE A 365 0.14 1.33 15.42
N ALA A 366 -1.09 0.84 15.64
CA ALA A 366 -2.30 1.66 15.50
C ALA A 366 -2.41 2.69 16.66
N ALA A 367 -1.76 3.85 16.49
CA ALA A 367 -1.93 5.04 17.33
C ALA A 367 -2.74 6.13 16.61
#